data_AF-B0R8S2-F1
#
_entry.id   AF-B0R8S2-F1
#
_cell.length_a   1.000
_cell.length_b   1.000
_cell.length_c   1.000
_cell.angle_alpha   90.00
_cell.angle_beta   90.00
_cell.angle_gamma   90.00
#
_symmetry.space_group_name_H-M   'P 1'
#
loop_
_entity.id
_entity.type
_entity.pdbx_description
1 polymer ?
#
loop_
_entity_poly.entity_id
_entity_poly.type
_entity_poly.pdbx_seq_one_letter_code
_entity_poly.pdbx_strand_id
1 'polypeptide(L)'
;MSFSSPTPPQEIPDDVVEMLNEQSPEVLQHIAQYAEGLAEHREREARLAEQDEEEQIEERPEDLPDDVPSKATITIKEINDNRYYYWQWREGEKVRSQYKGPVSPDD
;
A
#
# COMPACT_ATOMS: atom_id res chain seq x y z
N MET A 1 31.77 26.79 25.77
CA MET A 1 30.76 26.48 24.76
C MET A 1 29.55 25.93 25.50
N SER A 2 28.45 26.67 25.53
CA SER A 2 27.21 26.20 26.16
C SER A 2 26.50 25.30 25.14
N PHE A 3 26.49 24.00 25.39
CA PHE A 3 25.72 23.06 24.59
C PHE A 3 24.26 23.18 25.02
N SER A 4 23.45 23.90 24.24
CA SER A 4 22.00 23.91 24.43
C SER A 4 21.47 22.53 24.05
N SER A 5 20.60 21.95 24.88
CA SER A 5 19.86 20.76 24.50
C SER A 5 19.03 21.05 23.23
N PRO A 6 18.88 20.06 22.35
CA PRO A 6 18.01 20.18 21.19
C PRO A 6 16.55 20.35 21.62
N THR A 7 15.79 21.12 20.86
CA THR A 7 14.34 21.26 21.07
C THR A 7 13.62 20.02 20.53
N PRO A 8 12.76 19.35 21.32
CA PRO A 8 12.00 18.20 20.85
C PRO A 8 10.96 18.64 19.79
N PRO A 9 10.74 17.85 18.73
CA PRO A 9 9.70 18.12 17.74
C PRO A 9 8.29 17.92 18.34
N GLN A 10 7.32 18.73 17.92
CA GLN A 10 5.94 18.71 18.44
C GLN A 10 5.17 17.42 18.15
N GLU A 11 5.62 16.64 17.15
CA GLU A 11 4.99 15.39 16.75
C GLU A 11 5.35 14.22 17.67
N ILE A 12 6.36 14.37 18.52
CA ILE A 12 6.78 13.34 19.48
C ILE A 12 6.09 13.61 20.83
N PRO A 13 5.33 12.64 21.36
CA PRO A 13 4.71 12.75 22.68
C PRO A 13 5.73 13.02 23.79
N ASP A 14 5.33 13.81 24.81
CA ASP A 14 6.22 14.20 25.91
C ASP A 14 6.80 12.99 26.67
N ASP A 15 6.04 11.90 26.81
CA ASP A 15 6.52 10.66 27.45
C ASP A 15 7.67 10.00 26.68
N VAL A 16 7.64 10.07 25.35
CA VAL A 16 8.73 9.57 24.49
C VAL A 16 9.94 10.50 24.61
N VAL A 17 9.74 11.81 24.68
CA VAL A 17 10.82 12.79 24.87
C VAL A 17 11.53 12.57 26.21
N GLU A 18 10.78 12.37 27.30
CA GLU A 18 11.33 12.04 28.61
C GLU A 18 12.16 10.75 28.56
N MET A 19 11.62 9.68 27.97
CA MET A 19 12.33 8.42 27.82
C MET A 19 13.65 8.57 27.03
N LEU A 20 13.67 9.37 25.97
CA LEU A 20 14.87 9.64 25.17
C LEU A 20 15.92 10.44 25.95
N ASN A 21 15.51 11.41 26.76
CA ASN A 21 16.43 12.20 27.59
C ASN A 21 17.15 11.37 28.66
N GLU A 22 16.58 10.23 29.08
CA GLU A 22 17.20 9.30 30.02
C GLU A 22 18.19 8.32 29.37
N GLN A 23 18.23 8.24 28.03
CA GLN A 23 19.10 7.28 27.32
C GLN A 23 20.53 7.78 27.18
N SER A 24 21.45 6.81 27.05
CA SER A 24 22.85 7.09 26.72
C SER A 24 23.00 7.50 25.25
N PRO A 25 24.03 8.29 24.88
CA PRO A 25 24.27 8.72 23.50
C PRO A 25 24.33 7.58 22.48
N GLU A 26 24.88 6.43 22.87
CA GLU A 26 24.97 5.23 22.02
C GLU A 26 23.59 4.63 21.74
N VAL A 27 22.73 4.59 22.76
CA VAL A 27 21.35 4.10 22.64
C VAL A 27 20.53 5.05 21.76
N LEU A 28 20.72 6.36 21.91
CA LEU A 28 20.07 7.35 21.04
C LEU A 28 20.43 7.16 19.56
N GLN A 29 21.69 6.81 19.26
CA GLN A 29 22.11 6.50 17.88
C GLN A 29 21.44 5.23 17.34
N HIS A 30 21.33 4.19 18.17
CA HIS A 30 20.62 2.97 17.77
C HIS A 30 19.12 3.21 17.54
N ILE A 31 18.48 4.00 18.40
CA ILE A 31 17.07 4.39 18.23
C ILE A 31 16.88 5.15 16.93
N ALA A 32 17.76 6.12 16.62
CA ALA A 32 17.69 6.88 15.37
C ALA A 32 17.77 5.96 14.14
N GLN A 33 18.74 5.05 14.11
CA GLN A 33 18.92 4.10 13.00
C GLN A 33 17.71 3.16 12.85
N TYR A 34 17.15 2.68 13.96
CA TYR A 34 15.95 1.84 13.92
C TYR A 34 14.71 2.60 13.46
N ALA A 35 14.52 3.83 13.95
CA ALA A 35 13.39 4.68 13.58
C ALA A 35 13.41 5.03 12.09
N GLU A 36 14.58 5.30 11.53
CA GLU A 36 14.77 5.53 10.08
C GLU A 36 14.37 4.29 9.27
N GLY A 37 14.90 3.11 9.61
CA GLY A 37 14.53 1.87 8.92
C GLY A 37 13.04 1.52 9.06
N LEU A 38 12.42 1.85 10.20
CA LEU A 38 10.99 1.66 10.40
C LEU A 38 10.15 2.61 9.54
N ALA A 39 10.59 3.85 9.36
CA ALA A 39 9.94 4.82 8.47
C ALA A 39 10.01 4.35 7.02
N GLU A 40 11.20 3.98 6.53
CA GLU A 40 11.37 3.45 5.16
C GLU A 40 10.53 2.19 4.91
N HIS A 41 10.45 1.30 5.90
CA HIS A 41 9.61 0.12 5.81
C HIS A 41 8.13 0.50 5.69
N ARG A 42 7.63 1.40 6.53
CA ARG A 42 6.22 1.84 6.50
C ARG A 42 5.88 2.59 5.20
N GLU A 43 6.78 3.41 4.68
CA GLU A 43 6.60 4.07 3.38
C GLU A 43 6.58 3.05 2.24
N ARG A 44 7.45 2.02 2.28
CA ARG A 44 7.43 0.95 1.28
C ARG A 44 6.13 0.16 1.33
N GLU A 45 5.68 -0.22 2.52
CA GLU A 45 4.41 -0.93 2.71
C GLU A 45 3.23 -0.09 2.22
N ALA A 46 3.22 1.22 2.48
CA ALA A 46 2.19 2.12 1.97
C ALA A 46 2.19 2.16 0.44
N ARG A 47 3.37 2.28 -0.20
CA ARG A 47 3.46 2.22 -1.66
C ARG A 47 3.08 0.87 -2.24
N LEU A 48 3.37 -0.23 -1.54
CA LEU A 48 2.97 -1.56 -1.97
C LEU A 48 1.47 -1.76 -1.83
N ALA A 49 0.84 -1.25 -0.76
CA ALA A 49 -0.62 -1.27 -0.62
C ALA A 49 -1.31 -0.43 -1.72
N GLU A 50 -0.75 0.74 -2.06
CA GLU A 50 -1.21 1.53 -3.22
C GLU A 50 -0.99 0.79 -4.54
N GLN A 51 0.11 0.04 -4.68
CA GLN A 51 0.36 -0.79 -5.86
C GLN A 51 -0.53 -2.04 -5.91
N ASP A 52 -0.86 -2.72 -4.82
CA ASP A 52 -1.79 -3.86 -4.78
C ASP A 52 -3.23 -3.41 -5.15
N GLU A 53 -3.62 -2.17 -4.84
CA GLU A 53 -4.86 -1.59 -5.37
C GLU A 53 -4.82 -1.38 -6.89
N GLU A 54 -3.64 -1.13 -7.48
CA GLU A 54 -3.41 -1.01 -8.92
C GLU A 54 -3.07 -2.35 -9.62
N GLU A 55 -2.50 -3.33 -8.90
CA GLU A 55 -1.97 -4.64 -9.37
C GLU A 55 -2.85 -5.84 -9.00
N GLN A 56 -4.06 -5.65 -8.44
CA GLN A 56 -5.15 -6.65 -8.53
C GLN A 56 -5.66 -6.87 -9.98
N ILE A 57 -4.73 -6.82 -10.92
CA ILE A 57 -4.79 -7.24 -12.30
C ILE A 57 -4.31 -8.69 -12.34
N GLU A 58 -5.14 -9.61 -11.84
CA GLU A 58 -4.84 -11.04 -11.97
C GLU A 58 -4.76 -11.44 -13.45
N GLU A 59 -3.71 -12.24 -13.70
CA GLU A 59 -3.35 -13.03 -14.87
C GLU A 59 -4.22 -12.90 -16.13
N ARG A 60 -3.50 -12.68 -17.25
CA ARG A 60 -3.99 -12.83 -18.62
C ARG A 60 -4.70 -14.19 -18.75
N PRO A 61 -6.02 -14.22 -18.77
CA PRO A 61 -6.77 -15.44 -18.58
C PRO A 61 -6.98 -16.11 -19.91
N GLU A 62 -6.85 -17.43 -19.88
CA GLU A 62 -6.89 -18.30 -21.05
C GLU A 62 -8.34 -18.55 -21.52
N ASP A 63 -9.32 -18.07 -20.75
CA ASP A 63 -10.78 -18.30 -20.90
C ASP A 63 -11.53 -16.99 -21.23
N LEU A 64 -11.11 -16.32 -22.31
CA LEU A 64 -11.77 -15.11 -22.82
C LEU A 64 -13.02 -15.50 -23.64
N PRO A 65 -14.23 -15.04 -23.28
CA PRO A 65 -15.42 -15.24 -24.10
C PRO A 65 -15.33 -14.43 -25.40
N ASP A 66 -16.03 -14.87 -26.47
CA ASP A 66 -15.97 -14.25 -27.81
C ASP A 66 -16.31 -12.74 -27.84
N ASP A 67 -17.12 -12.25 -26.89
CA ASP A 67 -17.50 -10.83 -26.76
C ASP A 67 -16.42 -9.96 -26.10
N VAL A 68 -15.35 -10.56 -25.57
CA VAL A 68 -14.26 -9.85 -24.88
C VAL A 68 -13.00 -9.89 -25.76
N PRO A 69 -12.43 -8.73 -26.12
CA PRO A 69 -11.22 -8.73 -26.93
C PRO A 69 -10.03 -9.30 -26.17
N SER A 70 -9.10 -9.94 -26.88
CA SER A 70 -7.94 -10.60 -26.29
C SER A 70 -6.96 -9.68 -25.55
N LYS A 71 -7.17 -8.36 -25.60
CA LYS A 71 -6.44 -7.34 -24.82
C LYS A 71 -7.19 -6.90 -23.56
N ALA A 72 -8.27 -7.55 -23.21
CA ALA A 72 -8.98 -7.27 -21.97
C ALA A 72 -8.18 -7.76 -20.76
N THR A 73 -8.32 -7.02 -19.67
CA THR A 73 -7.65 -7.21 -18.40
C THR A 73 -8.70 -7.55 -17.34
N ILE A 74 -8.39 -8.42 -16.37
CA ILE A 74 -9.30 -8.63 -15.22
C ILE A 74 -9.09 -7.48 -14.22
N THR A 75 -10.19 -6.96 -13.70
CA THR A 75 -10.21 -6.00 -12.58
C THR A 75 -11.17 -6.50 -11.52
N ILE A 76 -10.79 -6.41 -10.25
CA ILE A 76 -11.68 -6.70 -9.13
C ILE A 76 -12.50 -5.46 -8.79
N LYS A 77 -13.82 -5.60 -8.70
CA LYS A 77 -14.74 -4.56 -8.20
C LYS A 77 -15.33 -5.01 -6.89
N GLU A 78 -15.22 -4.17 -5.87
CA GLU A 78 -15.87 -4.39 -4.58
C GLU A 78 -17.19 -3.62 -4.52
N ILE A 79 -18.29 -4.33 -4.24
CA ILE A 79 -19.64 -3.78 -4.15
C ILE A 79 -20.37 -4.47 -2.99
N ASN A 80 -20.82 -3.70 -1.99
CA ASN A 80 -21.49 -4.22 -0.78
C ASN A 80 -20.67 -5.31 -0.06
N ASP A 81 -19.37 -5.07 0.17
CA ASP A 81 -18.43 -6.01 0.80
C ASP A 81 -18.22 -7.34 0.03
N ASN A 82 -18.74 -7.44 -1.20
CA ASN A 82 -18.53 -8.56 -2.10
C ASN A 82 -17.57 -8.17 -3.23
N ARG A 83 -16.61 -9.06 -3.54
CA ARG A 83 -15.65 -8.86 -4.61
C ARG A 83 -16.08 -9.61 -5.87
N TYR A 84 -15.93 -8.95 -7.02
CA TYR A 84 -16.33 -9.47 -8.32
C TYR A 84 -15.25 -9.25 -9.36
N TYR A 85 -14.99 -10.26 -10.18
CA TYR A 85 -14.12 -10.14 -11.34
C TYR A 85 -14.85 -9.52 -12.52
N TYR A 86 -14.21 -8.54 -13.14
CA TYR A 86 -14.67 -7.90 -14.38
C TYR A 86 -13.57 -7.92 -15.44
N TRP A 87 -13.94 -8.27 -16.66
CA TRP A 87 -13.16 -7.95 -17.85
C TRP A 87 -13.22 -6.46 -18.11
N GLN A 88 -12.09 -5.82 -18.39
CA GLN A 88 -12.03 -4.42 -18.76
C GLN A 88 -11.12 -4.23 -19.97
N TRP A 89 -11.60 -3.47 -20.96
CA TRP A 89 -10.83 -3.14 -22.15
C TRP A 89 -11.20 -1.76 -22.69
N ARG A 90 -10.35 -1.21 -23.55
CA ARG A 90 -10.63 0.04 -24.26
C ARG A 90 -11.10 -0.24 -25.67
N GLU A 91 -12.23 0.37 -26.02
CA GLU A 91 -12.79 0.42 -27.37
C GLU A 91 -12.72 1.89 -27.83
N GLY A 92 -11.60 2.25 -28.47
CA GLY A 92 -11.28 3.64 -28.81
C GLY A 92 -11.08 4.49 -27.55
N GLU A 93 -11.92 5.51 -27.37
CA GLU A 93 -11.89 6.41 -26.21
C GLU A 93 -12.80 5.94 -25.05
N LYS A 94 -13.57 4.86 -25.24
CA LYS A 94 -14.50 4.35 -24.23
C LYS A 94 -13.93 3.13 -23.53
N VAL A 95 -14.04 3.13 -22.20
CA VAL A 95 -13.76 1.94 -21.38
C VAL A 95 -15.01 1.07 -21.35
N ARG A 96 -14.86 -0.21 -21.69
CA ARG A 96 -15.90 -1.24 -21.58
C ARG A 96 -15.54 -2.17 -20.44
N SER A 97 -16.57 -2.70 -19.79
CA SER A 97 -16.43 -3.70 -18.74
C SER A 97 -17.49 -4.78 -18.86
N GLN A 98 -17.12 -6.04 -18.63
CA GLN A 98 -18.03 -7.18 -18.62
C GLN A 98 -17.82 -8.02 -17.36
N TYR A 99 -18.91 -8.46 -16.76
CA TYR A 99 -18.88 -9.30 -15.56
C TYR A 99 -18.31 -10.69 -15.90
N LYS A 100 -17.31 -11.15 -15.15
CA LYS A 100 -16.70 -12.48 -15.26
C LYS A 100 -17.30 -13.45 -14.24
N GLY A 101 -17.42 -13.02 -12.98
CA GLY A 101 -17.90 -13.89 -11.90
C GLY A 101 -17.60 -13.31 -10.51
N PRO A 102 -18.10 -13.95 -9.44
CA PRO A 102 -17.70 -13.61 -8.07
C PRO A 102 -16.25 -13.99 -7.83
N VAL A 103 -15.53 -13.18 -7.05
CA VAL A 103 -14.25 -13.59 -6.47
C VAL A 103 -14.57 -14.59 -5.37
N SER A 104 -14.08 -15.81 -5.50
CA SER A 104 -14.21 -16.79 -4.42
C SER A 104 -13.27 -16.36 -3.29
N PRO A 105 -13.73 -16.27 -2.03
CA PRO A 105 -12.89 -15.88 -0.90
C PRO A 105 -11.96 -17.01 -0.42
N ASP A 106 -11.46 -17.86 -1.33
CA ASP A 106 -10.68 -19.06 -0.99
C ASP A 106 -9.34 -19.02 -1.75
N ASP A 107 -8.34 -18.37 -1.14
CA ASP A 107 -7.04 -18.93 -0.76
C ASP A 107 -6.43 -18.07 0.38
#